data_AF-A0A6A6M9E4-F1
#
_entry.id   AF-A0A6A6M9E4-F1
#
_cell.length_a   1.000
_cell.length_b   1.000
_cell.length_c   1.000
_cell.angle_alpha   90.00
_cell.angle_beta   90.00
_cell.angle_gamma   90.00
#
_symmetry.space_group_name_H-M   'P 1'
#
loop_
_entity.id
_entity.type
_entity.pdbx_description
1 polymer ?
#
loop_
_entity_poly.entity_id
_entity_poly.type
_entity_poly.pdbx_seq_one_letter_code
_entity_poly.pdbx_strand_id
1 'polypeptide(L)'
;MSPNATMEPPMDSKARAYVTFLAGNGDYVKGVVGLAKGLRKTKTAYPLVVAVLPDVPEEHRQILESQGCIVREIEPVYPPESQTQFAMAYYVINYSKLRIWEFVEYEKMIYLDGDIQVFENIDHLFDSPNGYFYAVMDCFCERNWRFSPQYKIGYCQQRPERVQWPKEMGSPPPPYFNAEYNLVLAMLWRHPENVEFDKVKVVHYCADGGKPWRYTGKEENMDREDIKLLMKKWWDIYEDESLHYKNATADHGKLGSIIAALTEEEVVDHQRSAPSAKKFQLKRFNSSQKEYASLVNLIPPMKSFHWGTDAGIENLTEGYTHVFESTFESTQGIAEYVAHPAHIEYSNLLAPALEKVLAMDYQSNTLLL
;
A
#
# COMPACT_ATOMS: atom_id res chain seq x y z
N MET A 1 21.29 -10.96 56.22
CA MET A 1 20.57 -10.04 55.32
C MET A 1 21.51 -9.74 54.17
N SER A 2 21.27 -10.37 53.03
CA SER A 2 21.93 -10.06 51.76
C SER A 2 20.81 -9.83 50.76
N PRO A 3 20.74 -8.67 50.08
CA PRO A 3 19.64 -8.40 49.17
C PRO A 3 19.81 -9.23 47.90
N ASN A 4 18.70 -9.84 47.46
CA ASN A 4 18.52 -10.39 46.12
C ASN A 4 18.87 -9.32 45.09
N ALA A 5 19.99 -9.49 44.39
CA ALA A 5 20.20 -8.85 43.10
C ALA A 5 19.39 -9.65 42.09
N THR A 6 18.21 -9.15 41.74
CA THR A 6 17.54 -9.47 40.48
C THR A 6 18.53 -9.16 39.37
N MET A 7 19.01 -10.20 38.68
CA MET A 7 19.77 -10.03 37.44
C MET A 7 18.83 -9.39 36.42
N GLU A 8 18.95 -8.08 36.23
CA GLU A 8 18.48 -7.44 35.02
C GLU A 8 19.23 -8.05 33.83
N PRO A 9 18.55 -8.36 32.71
CA PRO A 9 19.21 -8.88 31.53
C PRO A 9 20.21 -7.83 30.99
N PRO A 10 21.32 -8.25 30.36
CA PRO A 10 22.34 -7.33 29.88
C PRO A 10 21.77 -6.41 28.80
N MET A 11 21.95 -5.11 29.02
CA MET A 11 21.52 -4.00 28.16
C MET A 11 22.46 -3.84 26.95
N ASP A 12 22.81 -4.92 26.24
CA ASP A 12 23.89 -4.92 25.22
C ASP A 12 23.63 -5.77 23.97
N SER A 13 22.43 -5.64 23.39
CA SER A 13 22.26 -5.84 21.94
C SER A 13 21.35 -4.75 21.42
N LYS A 14 21.91 -3.77 20.71
CA LYS A 14 21.09 -2.74 20.07
C LYS A 14 20.17 -3.38 19.04
N ALA A 15 18.85 -3.20 19.20
CA ALA A 15 17.86 -3.88 18.38
C ALA A 15 17.96 -3.42 16.91
N ARG A 16 17.78 -4.36 15.99
CA ARG A 16 17.72 -4.13 14.54
C ARG A 16 16.43 -4.76 14.03
N ALA A 17 15.78 -4.12 13.06
CA ALA A 17 14.52 -4.62 12.51
C ALA A 17 14.35 -4.28 11.04
N TYR A 18 13.65 -5.15 10.33
CA TYR A 18 12.95 -4.75 9.12
C TYR A 18 11.69 -3.99 9.52
N VAL A 19 11.36 -2.95 8.77
CA VAL A 19 10.16 -2.16 9.01
C VAL A 19 9.37 -2.00 7.71
N THR A 20 8.06 -2.13 7.80
CA THR A 20 7.14 -1.82 6.71
C THR A 20 5.96 -1.02 7.25
N PHE A 21 5.07 -0.56 6.38
CA PHE A 21 3.94 0.29 6.72
C PHE A 21 2.67 -0.18 6.03
N LEU A 22 1.55 -0.18 6.77
CA LEU A 22 0.23 -0.53 6.27
C LEU A 22 -0.81 0.52 6.72
N ALA A 23 -1.71 0.89 5.81
CA ALA A 23 -2.80 1.81 6.06
C ALA A 23 -4.07 1.35 5.34
N GLY A 24 -5.22 1.71 5.88
CA GLY A 24 -6.52 1.41 5.32
C GLY A 24 -6.94 -0.06 5.43
N ASN A 25 -8.08 -0.37 4.83
CA ASN A 25 -8.74 -1.67 4.84
C ASN A 25 -8.59 -2.45 3.52
N GLY A 26 -7.65 -2.06 2.66
CA GLY A 26 -7.42 -2.70 1.38
C GLY A 26 -6.58 -3.98 1.46
N ASP A 27 -6.34 -4.59 0.31
CA ASP A 27 -5.62 -5.86 0.16
C ASP A 27 -4.09 -5.78 0.30
N TYR A 28 -3.51 -4.62 0.64
CA TYR A 28 -2.05 -4.48 0.86
C TYR A 28 -1.53 -5.34 2.01
N VAL A 29 -2.41 -5.82 2.90
CA VAL A 29 -2.09 -6.86 3.89
C VAL A 29 -1.52 -8.13 3.22
N LYS A 30 -2.00 -8.51 2.02
CA LYS A 30 -1.47 -9.65 1.25
C LYS A 30 0.01 -9.43 0.90
N GLY A 31 0.36 -8.21 0.52
CA GLY A 31 1.74 -7.81 0.25
C GLY A 31 2.64 -7.93 1.48
N VAL A 32 2.21 -7.40 2.62
CA VAL A 32 2.97 -7.47 3.87
C VAL A 32 3.13 -8.92 4.37
N VAL A 33 2.11 -9.77 4.20
CA VAL A 33 2.22 -11.22 4.46
C VAL A 33 3.26 -11.87 3.54
N GLY A 34 3.24 -11.53 2.25
CA GLY A 34 4.24 -11.98 1.28
C GLY A 34 5.66 -11.58 1.69
N LEU A 35 5.85 -10.33 2.12
CA LEU A 35 7.12 -9.81 2.64
C LEU A 35 7.58 -10.58 3.89
N ALA A 36 6.70 -10.80 4.85
CA ALA A 36 7.00 -11.55 6.07
C ALA A 36 7.45 -12.99 5.76
N LYS A 37 6.75 -13.68 4.84
CA LYS A 37 7.14 -15.00 4.35
C LYS A 37 8.46 -14.96 3.57
N GLY A 38 8.70 -13.93 2.75
CA GLY A 38 9.95 -13.72 2.01
C GLY A 38 11.16 -13.62 2.95
N LEU A 39 11.09 -12.72 3.93
CA LEU A 39 12.12 -12.57 4.97
C LEU A 39 12.39 -13.87 5.74
N ARG A 40 11.32 -14.63 6.05
CA ARG A 40 11.46 -15.93 6.70
C ARG A 40 12.12 -16.98 5.80
N LYS A 41 11.75 -17.03 4.52
CA LYS A 41 12.34 -17.94 3.53
C LYS A 41 13.85 -17.70 3.37
N THR A 42 14.25 -16.44 3.41
CA THR A 42 15.67 -16.03 3.37
C THR A 42 16.36 -16.14 4.73
N LYS A 43 15.64 -16.62 5.76
CA LYS A 43 16.16 -16.90 7.10
C LYS A 43 16.77 -15.67 7.75
N THR A 44 16.07 -14.53 7.64
CA THR A 44 16.49 -13.35 8.38
C THR A 44 16.59 -13.64 9.88
N ALA A 45 17.59 -13.04 10.54
CA ALA A 45 17.71 -13.07 11.99
C ALA A 45 16.88 -11.99 12.70
N TYR A 46 16.27 -11.06 11.97
CA TYR A 46 15.66 -9.85 12.51
C TYR A 46 14.13 -9.86 12.39
N PRO A 47 13.40 -9.24 13.34
CA PRO A 47 11.95 -9.15 13.26
C PRO A 47 11.50 -8.22 12.13
N LEU A 48 10.25 -8.41 11.70
CA LEU A 48 9.52 -7.44 10.88
C LEU A 48 8.54 -6.66 11.76
N VAL A 49 8.76 -5.35 11.85
CA VAL A 49 7.83 -4.40 12.49
C VAL A 49 6.92 -3.82 11.41
N VAL A 50 5.61 -3.85 11.64
CA VAL A 50 4.62 -3.26 10.75
C VAL A 50 4.02 -2.05 11.43
N ALA A 51 4.40 -0.86 10.94
CA ALA A 51 3.77 0.38 11.35
C ALA A 51 2.36 0.45 10.75
N VAL A 52 1.32 0.55 11.58
CA VAL A 52 -0.08 0.58 11.13
C VAL A 52 -0.76 1.88 11.52
N LEU A 53 -1.61 2.41 10.64
CA LEU A 53 -2.53 3.48 10.99
C LEU A 53 -3.78 2.94 11.71
N PRO A 54 -4.50 3.77 12.49
CA PRO A 54 -5.73 3.36 13.20
C PRO A 54 -6.83 2.83 12.28
N ASP A 55 -6.80 3.16 10.99
CA ASP A 55 -7.77 2.71 9.99
C ASP A 55 -7.53 1.29 9.46
N VAL A 56 -6.42 0.64 9.85
CA VAL A 56 -6.16 -0.78 9.54
C VAL A 56 -7.08 -1.65 10.41
N PRO A 57 -7.96 -2.48 9.81
CA PRO A 57 -8.88 -3.35 10.53
C PRO A 57 -8.17 -4.31 11.48
N GLU A 58 -8.83 -4.62 12.59
CA GLU A 58 -8.32 -5.56 13.59
C GLU A 58 -8.01 -6.94 12.99
N GLU A 59 -8.81 -7.41 12.04
CA GLU A 59 -8.56 -8.64 11.30
C GLU A 59 -7.20 -8.62 10.58
N HIS A 60 -6.85 -7.52 9.91
CA HIS A 60 -5.55 -7.39 9.24
C HIS A 60 -4.40 -7.41 10.25
N ARG A 61 -4.58 -6.78 11.41
CA ARG A 61 -3.59 -6.78 12.50
C ARG A 61 -3.35 -8.20 13.03
N GLN A 62 -4.43 -8.94 13.29
CA GLN A 62 -4.36 -10.33 13.73
C GLN A 62 -3.70 -11.23 12.68
N ILE A 63 -3.97 -11.02 11.39
CA ILE A 63 -3.27 -11.71 10.30
C ILE A 63 -1.75 -11.45 10.39
N LEU A 64 -1.33 -10.19 10.54
CA LEU A 64 0.08 -9.83 10.63
C LEU A 64 0.76 -10.43 11.87
N GLU A 65 0.13 -10.34 13.04
CA GLU A 65 0.63 -10.96 14.27
C GLU A 65 0.75 -12.48 14.14
N SER A 66 -0.22 -13.13 13.47
CA SER A 66 -0.17 -14.57 13.18
C SER A 66 0.99 -14.96 12.26
N GLN A 67 1.48 -14.01 11.44
CA GLN A 67 2.70 -14.18 10.65
C GLN A 67 3.97 -13.83 11.43
N GLY A 68 3.88 -13.60 12.75
CA GLY A 68 5.02 -13.25 13.60
C GLY A 68 5.54 -11.83 13.41
N CYS A 69 4.75 -10.94 12.79
CA CYS A 69 5.07 -9.52 12.70
C CYS A 69 4.83 -8.83 14.04
N ILE A 70 5.64 -7.82 14.34
CA ILE A 70 5.40 -6.89 15.45
C ILE A 70 4.52 -5.76 14.92
N VAL A 71 3.23 -5.75 15.26
CA VAL A 71 2.32 -4.68 14.84
C VAL A 71 2.48 -3.48 15.78
N ARG A 72 2.81 -2.32 15.23
CA ARG A 72 2.97 -1.07 15.97
C ARG A 72 2.06 0.00 15.39
N GLU A 73 1.03 0.37 16.14
CA GLU A 73 0.18 1.50 15.77
C GLU A 73 0.95 2.81 15.87
N ILE A 74 0.73 3.69 14.89
CA ILE A 74 1.32 5.03 14.83
C ILE A 74 0.25 6.08 14.55
N GLU A 75 0.46 7.27 15.11
CA GLU A 75 -0.43 8.41 14.90
C GLU A 75 -0.27 8.98 13.48
N PRO A 76 -1.37 9.18 12.74
CA PRO A 76 -1.32 9.80 11.42
C PRO A 76 -0.63 11.16 11.45
N VAL A 77 0.18 11.46 10.43
CA VAL A 77 0.76 12.78 10.23
C VAL A 77 -0.06 13.52 9.19
N TYR A 78 -0.87 14.46 9.65
CA TYR A 78 -1.61 15.36 8.78
C TYR A 78 -0.69 16.49 8.32
N PRO A 79 -0.58 16.75 7.00
CA PRO A 79 0.15 17.90 6.53
C PRO A 79 -0.51 19.18 7.07
N PRO A 80 0.26 20.22 7.41
CA PRO A 80 -0.30 21.47 7.91
C PRO A 80 -1.25 22.08 6.86
N GLU A 81 -2.27 22.80 7.32
CA GLU A 81 -3.14 23.60 6.46
C GLU A 81 -2.31 24.66 5.72
N SER A 82 -1.86 24.32 4.51
CA SER A 82 -0.95 25.13 3.71
C SER A 82 -1.43 25.16 2.27
N GLN A 83 -1.51 26.35 1.68
CA GLN A 83 -1.88 26.59 0.27
C GLN A 83 -0.74 26.27 -0.72
N THR A 84 0.24 25.46 -0.34
CA THR A 84 1.31 25.05 -1.26
C THR A 84 0.90 23.79 -2.02
N GLN A 85 1.25 23.73 -3.31
CA GLN A 85 0.93 22.60 -4.20
C GLN A 85 1.49 21.24 -3.72
N PHE A 86 2.34 21.24 -2.68
CA PHE A 86 3.07 20.08 -2.18
C PHE A 86 2.48 19.48 -0.89
N ALA A 87 1.56 20.18 -0.21
CA ALA A 87 0.91 19.72 1.02
C ALA A 87 -0.56 19.35 0.74
N MET A 88 -0.77 18.21 0.07
CA MET A 88 -2.10 17.72 -0.25
C MET A 88 -2.59 16.71 0.80
N ALA A 89 -3.88 16.76 1.15
CA ALA A 89 -4.49 15.91 2.18
C ALA A 89 -4.35 14.40 1.91
N TYR A 90 -4.21 13.97 0.65
CA TYR A 90 -3.97 12.55 0.33
C TYR A 90 -2.55 12.07 0.69
N TYR A 91 -1.61 12.98 1.02
CA TYR A 91 -0.27 12.62 1.47
C TYR A 91 -0.20 12.21 2.94
N VAL A 92 -1.31 12.17 3.68
CA VAL A 92 -1.34 11.67 5.07
C VAL A 92 -0.66 10.30 5.17
N ILE A 93 -0.92 9.40 4.24
CA ILE A 93 -0.28 8.08 4.16
C ILE A 93 1.25 8.23 4.04
N ASN A 94 1.72 9.08 3.13
CA ASN A 94 3.16 9.28 2.89
C ASN A 94 3.87 9.94 4.07
N TYR A 95 3.25 10.95 4.69
CA TYR A 95 3.82 11.66 5.84
C TYR A 95 3.81 10.77 7.08
N SER A 96 2.80 9.92 7.24
CA SER A 96 2.72 9.01 8.39
C SER A 96 3.85 7.99 8.40
N LYS A 97 4.40 7.60 7.23
CA LYS A 97 5.63 6.78 7.17
C LYS A 97 6.80 7.43 7.95
N LEU A 98 6.83 8.75 8.08
CA LEU A 98 7.88 9.45 8.84
C LEU A 98 7.85 9.10 10.34
N ARG A 99 6.74 8.62 10.88
CA ARG A 99 6.66 8.14 12.28
C ARG A 99 7.58 6.96 12.56
N ILE A 100 8.03 6.25 11.52
CA ILE A 100 8.99 5.15 11.67
C ILE A 100 10.32 5.67 12.26
N TRP A 101 10.70 6.94 12.03
CA TRP A 101 11.89 7.53 12.67
C TRP A 101 11.77 7.66 14.20
N GLU A 102 10.56 7.54 14.77
CA GLU A 102 10.32 7.56 16.21
C GLU A 102 10.55 6.18 16.86
N PHE A 103 10.90 5.16 16.09
CA PHE A 103 11.17 3.81 16.59
C PHE A 103 12.60 3.74 17.15
N VAL A 104 12.86 4.58 18.16
CA VAL A 104 14.19 4.82 18.76
C VAL A 104 14.72 3.65 19.57
N GLU A 105 13.93 2.59 19.78
CA GLU A 105 14.42 1.34 20.36
C GLU A 105 15.33 0.55 19.41
N TYR A 106 15.27 0.82 18.09
CA TYR A 106 16.14 0.19 17.10
C TYR A 106 17.33 1.10 16.74
N GLU A 107 18.54 0.56 16.78
CA GLU A 107 19.74 1.30 16.31
C GLU A 107 19.74 1.44 14.79
N LYS A 108 19.21 0.44 14.09
CA LYS A 108 19.17 0.42 12.63
C LYS A 108 17.95 -0.31 12.13
N MET A 109 17.31 0.29 11.14
CA MET A 109 16.13 -0.24 10.49
C MET A 109 16.37 -0.32 8.99
N ILE A 110 15.84 -1.36 8.36
CA ILE A 110 15.72 -1.45 6.90
C ILE A 110 14.23 -1.33 6.57
N TYR A 111 13.86 -0.23 5.93
CA TYR A 111 12.48 -0.02 5.48
C TYR A 111 12.25 -0.72 4.14
N LEU A 112 11.17 -1.50 4.04
CA LEU A 112 10.69 -2.14 2.82
C LEU A 112 9.19 -1.85 2.67
N ASP A 113 8.75 -1.34 1.51
CA ASP A 113 7.32 -1.14 1.25
C ASP A 113 6.56 -2.48 1.23
N GLY A 114 5.25 -2.45 1.51
CA GLY A 114 4.40 -3.65 1.54
C GLY A 114 4.24 -4.34 0.18
N ASP A 115 4.72 -3.73 -0.90
CA ASP A 115 4.78 -4.28 -2.26
C ASP A 115 6.20 -4.69 -2.68
N ILE A 116 7.07 -4.95 -1.70
CA ILE A 116 8.41 -5.51 -1.91
C ILE A 116 8.44 -7.00 -1.56
N GLN A 117 9.17 -7.77 -2.34
CA GLN A 117 9.53 -9.16 -2.00
C GLN A 117 11.03 -9.36 -1.90
N VAL A 118 11.43 -10.11 -0.87
CA VAL A 118 12.82 -10.48 -0.61
C VAL A 118 13.03 -11.95 -1.01
N PHE A 119 13.95 -12.17 -1.96
CA PHE A 119 14.30 -13.49 -2.52
C PHE A 119 15.62 -14.04 -1.99
N GLU A 120 16.55 -13.17 -1.58
CA GLU A 120 17.80 -13.55 -0.90
C GLU A 120 17.99 -12.79 0.41
N ASN A 121 18.79 -13.35 1.33
CA ASN A 121 19.04 -12.72 2.61
C ASN A 121 19.83 -11.40 2.40
N ILE A 122 19.33 -10.33 3.01
CA ILE A 122 19.94 -8.98 2.94
C ILE A 122 20.32 -8.45 4.34
N ASP A 123 20.49 -9.34 5.32
CA ASP A 123 20.82 -8.99 6.71
C ASP A 123 22.17 -8.27 6.81
N HIS A 124 23.12 -8.54 5.90
CA HIS A 124 24.42 -7.86 5.86
C HIS A 124 24.30 -6.34 5.64
N LEU A 125 23.15 -5.84 5.15
CA LEU A 125 22.91 -4.41 5.02
C LEU A 125 22.88 -3.70 6.38
N PHE A 126 22.53 -4.40 7.47
CA PHE A 126 22.59 -3.85 8.83
C PHE A 126 24.03 -3.55 9.30
N ASP A 127 25.05 -4.10 8.65
CA ASP A 127 26.45 -3.87 9.00
C ASP A 127 27.03 -2.63 8.30
N SER A 128 26.24 -1.96 7.45
CA SER A 128 26.63 -0.68 6.84
C SER A 128 26.94 0.37 7.92
N PRO A 129 27.94 1.26 7.74
CA PRO A 129 28.29 2.27 8.75
C PRO A 129 27.11 3.14 9.21
N ASN A 130 27.09 3.51 10.50
CA ASN A 130 26.09 4.43 11.04
C ASN A 130 26.33 5.87 10.53
N GLY A 131 25.31 6.73 10.61
CA GLY A 131 25.41 8.16 10.23
C GLY A 131 25.10 8.45 8.75
N TYR A 132 24.66 7.45 7.99
CA TYR A 132 24.30 7.58 6.59
C TYR A 132 22.88 7.06 6.33
N PHE A 133 22.25 7.59 5.28
CA PHE A 133 21.02 7.04 4.71
C PHE A 133 21.38 6.28 3.43
N TYR A 134 21.14 4.97 3.42
CA TYR A 134 21.43 4.11 2.28
C TYR A 134 20.15 3.78 1.54
N ALA A 135 20.21 3.81 0.21
CA ALA A 135 19.11 3.45 -0.66
C ALA A 135 19.62 2.94 -2.00
N VAL A 136 18.72 2.34 -2.78
CA VAL A 136 18.93 2.09 -4.21
C VAL A 136 18.55 3.35 -4.97
N MET A 137 19.37 3.74 -5.94
CA MET A 137 19.03 4.82 -6.86
C MET A 137 17.89 4.40 -7.78
N ASP A 138 16.88 5.26 -7.89
CA ASP A 138 15.78 5.08 -8.84
C ASP A 138 16.26 5.15 -10.31
N CYS A 139 15.43 4.65 -11.22
CA CYS A 139 15.69 4.63 -12.64
C CYS A 139 15.75 6.06 -13.22
N PHE A 140 16.91 6.49 -13.71
CA PHE A 140 17.05 7.84 -14.28
C PHE A 140 16.26 8.07 -15.58
N CYS A 141 15.69 7.04 -16.20
CA CYS A 141 14.75 7.18 -17.33
C CYS A 141 13.40 7.80 -16.94
N GLU A 142 13.08 7.86 -15.65
CA GLU A 142 11.94 8.60 -15.11
C GLU A 142 11.97 10.06 -15.60
N ARG A 143 10.80 10.63 -15.95
CA ARG A 143 10.68 12.01 -16.45
C ARG A 143 11.31 13.05 -15.53
N ASN A 144 11.32 12.77 -14.23
CA ASN A 144 11.83 13.65 -13.19
C ASN A 144 13.37 13.64 -13.13
N TRP A 145 14.01 12.54 -13.53
CA TRP A 145 15.45 12.30 -13.34
C TRP A 145 16.29 12.33 -14.62
N ARG A 146 15.64 12.29 -15.80
CA ARG A 146 16.31 12.30 -17.12
C ARG A 146 17.17 13.53 -17.42
N PHE A 147 17.08 14.58 -16.60
CA PHE A 147 17.88 15.80 -16.75
C PHE A 147 19.20 15.74 -15.96
N SER A 148 19.39 14.70 -15.14
CA SER A 148 20.58 14.54 -14.31
C SER A 148 21.86 14.30 -15.14
N PRO A 149 23.05 14.72 -14.65
CA PRO A 149 24.31 14.35 -15.27
C PRO A 149 24.52 12.84 -15.42
N GLN A 150 24.07 12.07 -14.42
CA GLN A 150 24.16 10.60 -14.37
C GLN A 150 23.42 9.95 -15.53
N TYR A 151 22.22 10.45 -15.86
CA TYR A 151 21.44 9.98 -16.99
C TYR A 151 22.22 10.08 -18.31
N LYS A 152 22.92 11.20 -18.54
CA LYS A 152 23.65 11.47 -19.80
C LYS A 152 24.74 10.46 -20.11
N ILE A 153 25.32 9.85 -19.08
CA ILE A 153 26.40 8.88 -19.20
C ILE A 153 25.94 7.45 -18.91
N GLY A 154 24.63 7.23 -18.69
CA GLY A 154 24.08 5.92 -18.34
C GLY A 154 24.53 5.42 -16.96
N TYR A 155 24.96 6.30 -16.06
CA TYR A 155 25.42 5.97 -14.70
C TYR A 155 24.23 5.75 -13.75
N CYS A 156 23.36 4.81 -14.09
CA CYS A 156 22.19 4.46 -13.29
C CYS A 156 22.49 3.39 -12.24
N GLN A 157 23.53 2.59 -12.44
CA GLN A 157 23.95 1.49 -11.58
C GLN A 157 25.47 1.58 -11.38
N GLN A 158 25.96 1.26 -10.18
CA GLN A 158 27.38 1.23 -9.85
C GLN A 158 28.04 0.00 -10.48
N ARG A 159 28.36 0.10 -11.77
CA ARG A 159 29.05 -0.93 -12.57
C ARG A 159 30.29 -0.32 -13.24
N PRO A 160 31.40 -0.16 -12.51
CA PRO A 160 32.59 0.54 -13.03
C PRO A 160 33.20 -0.14 -14.26
N GLU A 161 32.91 -1.42 -14.49
CA GLU A 161 33.31 -2.18 -15.69
C GLU A 161 32.53 -1.76 -16.94
N ARG A 162 31.37 -1.13 -16.78
CA ARG A 162 30.51 -0.69 -17.89
C ARG A 162 30.55 0.81 -18.09
N VAL A 163 30.41 1.57 -17.02
CA VAL A 163 30.41 3.04 -17.04
C VAL A 163 31.34 3.55 -15.96
N GLN A 164 32.47 4.13 -16.38
CA GLN A 164 33.38 4.83 -15.48
C GLN A 164 32.93 6.28 -15.29
N TRP A 165 33.05 6.80 -14.07
CA TRP A 165 32.73 8.20 -13.79
C TRP A 165 33.73 9.14 -14.50
N PRO A 166 33.28 10.04 -15.40
CA PRO A 166 34.18 10.92 -16.12
C PRO A 166 34.85 11.94 -15.17
N LYS A 167 36.16 12.15 -15.32
CA LYS A 167 36.93 13.07 -14.45
C LYS A 167 36.40 14.50 -14.51
N GLU A 168 35.92 14.90 -15.69
CA GLU A 168 35.32 16.21 -15.97
C GLU A 168 33.99 16.44 -15.24
N MET A 169 33.34 15.39 -14.73
CA MET A 169 32.12 15.49 -13.93
C MET A 169 32.39 15.69 -12.42
N GLY A 170 33.66 15.84 -12.02
CA GLY A 170 34.05 16.03 -10.63
C GLY A 170 34.03 14.72 -9.83
N SER A 171 33.67 14.80 -8.55
CA SER A 171 33.62 13.60 -7.69
C SER A 171 32.40 12.74 -8.03
N PRO A 172 32.53 11.40 -8.02
CA PRO A 172 31.38 10.51 -8.18
C PRO A 172 30.36 10.69 -7.06
N PRO A 173 29.09 10.29 -7.29
CA PRO A 173 28.09 10.27 -6.23
C PRO A 173 28.54 9.33 -5.09
N PRO A 174 28.06 9.56 -3.85
CA PRO A 174 28.27 8.63 -2.75
C PRO A 174 27.86 7.19 -3.12
N PRO A 175 28.47 6.16 -2.50
CA PRO A 175 28.04 4.77 -2.69
C PRO A 175 26.55 4.58 -2.39
N TYR A 176 25.86 3.86 -3.28
CA TYR A 176 24.45 3.50 -3.19
C TYR A 176 24.28 2.06 -3.66
N PHE A 177 23.19 1.41 -3.25
CA PHE A 177 22.95 0.03 -3.64
C PHE A 177 22.45 -0.06 -5.09
N ASN A 178 22.88 -1.10 -5.82
CA ASN A 178 22.34 -1.39 -7.14
C ASN A 178 20.91 -1.94 -7.05
N ALA A 179 20.22 -1.97 -8.18
CA ALA A 179 18.85 -2.45 -8.37
C ALA A 179 18.66 -3.91 -7.92
N GLU A 180 19.72 -4.70 -7.79
CA GLU A 180 19.69 -6.02 -7.16
C GLU A 180 19.13 -5.99 -5.72
N TYR A 181 19.23 -4.87 -5.01
CA TYR A 181 18.67 -4.67 -3.66
C TYR A 181 17.31 -3.96 -3.63
N ASN A 182 16.79 -3.52 -4.78
CA ASN A 182 15.45 -2.95 -4.93
C ASN A 182 15.08 -2.85 -6.42
N LEU A 183 14.76 -3.98 -7.06
CA LEU A 183 14.49 -3.99 -8.50
C LEU A 183 13.08 -3.47 -8.75
N VAL A 184 12.98 -2.22 -9.17
CA VAL A 184 11.76 -1.66 -9.75
C VAL A 184 11.50 -2.37 -11.09
N LEU A 185 10.30 -2.94 -11.27
CA LEU A 185 9.94 -3.72 -12.46
C LEU A 185 10.27 -2.99 -13.77
N ALA A 186 10.11 -1.67 -13.81
CA ALA A 186 10.37 -0.85 -15.00
C ALA A 186 11.80 -0.95 -15.54
N MET A 187 12.77 -1.35 -14.70
CA MET A 187 14.14 -1.62 -15.15
C MET A 187 14.19 -2.76 -16.18
N LEU A 188 13.28 -3.74 -16.13
CA LEU A 188 13.26 -4.90 -17.03
C LEU A 188 13.00 -4.52 -18.50
N TRP A 189 12.27 -3.44 -18.75
CA TRP A 189 11.98 -2.97 -20.13
C TRP A 189 12.66 -1.65 -20.48
N ARG A 190 13.02 -0.81 -19.50
CA ARG A 190 13.77 0.43 -19.74
C ARG A 190 15.27 0.19 -19.86
N HIS A 191 15.82 -0.73 -19.08
CA HIS A 191 17.25 -1.05 -19.01
C HIS A 191 17.52 -2.55 -18.81
N PRO A 192 16.99 -3.44 -19.69
CA PRO A 192 17.22 -4.88 -19.57
C PRO A 192 18.71 -5.23 -19.52
N GLU A 193 19.56 -4.44 -20.19
CA GLU A 193 21.01 -4.61 -20.18
C GLU A 193 21.61 -4.49 -18.77
N ASN A 194 21.03 -3.67 -17.89
CA ASN A 194 21.53 -3.38 -16.54
C ASN A 194 20.98 -4.30 -15.45
N VAL A 195 20.03 -5.17 -15.79
CA VAL A 195 19.44 -6.13 -14.86
C VAL A 195 20.07 -7.50 -15.06
N GLU A 196 20.84 -7.96 -14.07
CA GLU A 196 21.27 -9.35 -13.97
C GLU A 196 20.23 -10.11 -13.15
N PHE A 197 19.22 -10.65 -13.83
CA PHE A 197 18.02 -11.22 -13.19
C PHE A 197 18.33 -12.26 -12.11
N ASP A 198 19.34 -13.10 -12.32
CA ASP A 198 19.75 -14.15 -11.37
C ASP A 198 20.43 -13.61 -10.10
N LYS A 199 20.86 -12.33 -10.10
CA LYS A 199 21.47 -11.68 -8.93
C LYS A 199 20.47 -10.82 -8.14
N VAL A 200 19.22 -10.74 -8.58
CA VAL A 200 18.21 -9.90 -7.95
C VAL A 200 17.80 -10.51 -6.61
N LYS A 201 18.00 -9.74 -5.54
CA LYS A 201 17.71 -10.13 -4.15
C LYS A 201 16.36 -9.62 -3.68
N VAL A 202 15.97 -8.45 -4.17
CA VAL A 202 14.75 -7.75 -3.75
C VAL A 202 14.05 -7.17 -4.97
N VAL A 203 12.74 -7.37 -5.07
CA VAL A 203 11.91 -6.84 -6.16
C VAL A 203 10.84 -5.92 -5.60
N HIS A 204 10.66 -4.77 -6.26
CA HIS A 204 9.62 -3.79 -5.95
C HIS A 204 8.53 -3.81 -7.01
N TYR A 205 7.35 -4.28 -6.61
CA TYR A 205 6.18 -4.42 -7.47
C TYR A 205 5.40 -3.10 -7.61
N CYS A 206 6.10 -1.99 -7.86
CA CYS A 206 5.54 -0.64 -7.85
C CYS A 206 4.90 -0.18 -9.18
N ALA A 207 5.11 -0.92 -10.27
CA ALA A 207 4.51 -0.61 -11.57
C ALA A 207 2.98 -0.85 -11.57
N ASP A 208 2.27 -0.14 -12.44
CA ASP A 208 0.84 -0.38 -12.66
C ASP A 208 0.60 -1.81 -13.17
N GLY A 209 -0.43 -2.47 -12.65
CA GLY A 209 -0.65 -3.92 -12.85
C GLY A 209 0.39 -4.84 -12.20
N GLY A 210 1.44 -4.30 -11.57
CA GLY A 210 2.57 -5.06 -11.06
C GLY A 210 2.34 -5.73 -9.71
N LYS A 211 1.28 -5.40 -8.97
CA LYS A 211 1.00 -6.00 -7.65
C LYS A 211 0.65 -7.49 -7.82
N PRO A 212 1.41 -8.44 -7.25
CA PRO A 212 1.20 -9.87 -7.48
C PRO A 212 -0.22 -10.36 -7.16
N TRP A 213 -0.84 -9.82 -6.11
CA TRP A 213 -2.20 -10.16 -5.68
C TRP A 213 -3.31 -9.50 -6.51
N ARG A 214 -2.97 -8.64 -7.47
CA ARG A 214 -3.91 -8.04 -8.44
C ARG A 214 -3.49 -8.28 -9.88
N TYR A 215 -2.52 -9.16 -10.10
CA TYR A 215 -1.86 -9.31 -11.39
C TYR A 215 -2.82 -9.91 -12.42
N THR A 216 -3.09 -9.16 -13.50
CA THR A 216 -3.93 -9.62 -14.61
C THR A 216 -3.12 -9.94 -15.88
N GLY A 217 -1.91 -9.38 -15.99
CA GLY A 217 -1.05 -9.48 -17.17
C GLY A 217 -1.52 -8.61 -18.35
N LYS A 218 -2.53 -7.74 -18.18
CA LYS A 218 -3.10 -6.92 -19.26
C LYS A 218 -2.49 -5.53 -19.34
N GLU A 219 -1.94 -5.03 -18.25
CA GLU A 219 -1.31 -3.72 -18.17
C GLU A 219 0.01 -3.68 -18.96
N GLU A 220 0.48 -2.47 -19.27
CA GLU A 220 1.65 -2.28 -20.14
C GLU A 220 2.88 -3.01 -19.59
N ASN A 221 3.53 -3.81 -20.44
CA ASN A 221 4.69 -4.64 -20.12
C ASN A 221 4.41 -5.80 -19.15
N MET A 222 3.20 -5.97 -18.61
CA MET A 222 2.88 -7.06 -17.68
C MET A 222 2.80 -8.42 -18.36
N ASP A 223 2.68 -8.49 -19.68
CA ASP A 223 2.62 -9.74 -20.46
C ASP A 223 3.99 -10.42 -20.65
N ARG A 224 5.09 -9.80 -20.19
CA ARG A 224 6.45 -10.31 -20.35
C ARG A 224 6.73 -11.57 -19.52
N GLU A 225 7.59 -12.44 -20.06
CA GLU A 225 7.95 -13.70 -19.40
C GLU A 225 8.76 -13.53 -18.11
N ASP A 226 9.64 -12.54 -18.06
CA ASP A 226 10.40 -12.21 -16.84
C ASP A 226 9.49 -11.72 -15.71
N ILE A 227 8.46 -10.92 -16.03
CA ILE A 227 7.44 -10.49 -15.07
C ILE A 227 6.58 -11.67 -14.61
N LYS A 228 6.07 -12.50 -15.52
CA LYS A 228 5.32 -13.72 -15.16
C LYS A 228 6.12 -14.62 -14.22
N LEU A 229 7.42 -14.77 -14.46
CA LEU A 229 8.31 -15.52 -13.59
C LEU A 229 8.42 -14.88 -12.20
N LEU A 230 8.53 -13.55 -12.09
CA LEU A 230 8.51 -12.85 -10.81
C LEU A 230 7.17 -12.99 -10.06
N MET A 231 6.04 -12.98 -10.77
CA MET A 231 4.73 -13.23 -10.17
C MET A 231 4.64 -14.65 -9.62
N LYS A 232 5.08 -15.64 -10.42
CA LYS A 232 5.15 -17.03 -9.98
C LYS A 232 6.03 -17.17 -8.74
N LYS A 233 7.24 -16.59 -8.74
CA LYS A 233 8.15 -16.63 -7.58
C LYS A 233 7.53 -16.00 -6.33
N TRP A 234 6.70 -14.96 -6.49
CA TRP A 234 5.98 -14.33 -5.37
C TRP A 234 4.92 -15.28 -4.80
N TRP A 235 4.06 -15.84 -5.66
CA TRP A 235 3.02 -16.79 -5.27
C TRP A 235 3.60 -18.09 -4.67
N ASP A 236 4.68 -18.62 -5.24
CA ASP A 236 5.43 -19.76 -4.69
C ASP A 236 5.92 -19.50 -3.25
N ILE A 237 6.09 -18.24 -2.82
CA ILE A 237 6.42 -17.89 -1.43
C ILE A 237 5.15 -17.66 -0.61
N TYR A 238 4.18 -16.95 -1.17
CA TYR A 238 2.94 -16.61 -0.49
C TYR A 238 2.14 -17.86 -0.09
N GLU A 239 2.09 -18.87 -0.96
CA GLU A 239 1.35 -20.12 -0.75
C GLU A 239 2.15 -21.19 0.00
N ASP A 240 3.44 -20.98 0.24
CA ASP A 240 4.27 -21.96 0.95
C ASP A 240 3.87 -22.01 2.43
N GLU A 241 3.20 -23.10 2.80
CA GLU A 241 2.73 -23.35 4.16
C GLU A 241 3.88 -23.61 5.15
N SER A 242 5.02 -24.09 4.67
CA SER A 242 6.19 -24.33 5.52
C SER A 242 6.78 -23.03 6.09
N LEU A 243 6.41 -21.89 5.47
CA LEU A 243 6.73 -20.55 5.91
C LEU A 243 5.68 -19.97 6.87
N HIS A 244 4.65 -20.70 7.30
CA HIS A 244 3.80 -20.23 8.39
C HIS A 244 4.57 -20.11 9.71
N TYR A 245 4.21 -19.14 10.54
CA TYR A 245 4.92 -18.88 11.79
C TYR A 245 4.58 -19.96 12.85
N LYS A 246 5.60 -20.65 13.34
CA LYS A 246 5.48 -21.92 14.09
C LYS A 246 4.92 -21.79 15.52
N ASN A 247 4.78 -20.58 16.08
CA ASN A 247 4.12 -20.38 17.37
C ASN A 247 2.58 -20.34 17.29
N ALA A 248 1.99 -20.54 16.12
CA ALA A 248 0.55 -20.70 15.94
C ALA A 248 0.02 -22.11 16.32
N THR A 249 0.77 -22.88 17.12
CA THR A 249 0.47 -24.29 17.46
C THR A 249 -0.70 -24.51 18.42
N ALA A 250 -1.47 -23.46 18.75
CA ALA A 250 -2.72 -23.59 19.51
C ALA A 250 -4.00 -23.40 18.67
N ASP A 251 -3.93 -22.93 17.42
CA ASP A 251 -5.15 -22.60 16.64
C ASP A 251 -5.06 -22.93 15.14
N HIS A 252 -4.27 -23.97 14.79
CA HIS A 252 -4.08 -24.43 13.41
C HIS A 252 -5.39 -24.74 12.67
N GLY A 253 -6.48 -25.06 13.37
CA GLY A 253 -7.78 -25.35 12.76
C GLY A 253 -8.54 -24.12 12.27
N LYS A 254 -8.30 -22.94 12.86
CA LYS A 254 -9.06 -21.70 12.59
C LYS A 254 -8.31 -20.72 11.68
N LEU A 255 -6.98 -20.70 11.77
CA LEU A 255 -6.14 -19.83 10.94
C LEU A 255 -5.95 -20.39 9.52
N GLY A 256 -5.82 -21.72 9.39
CA GLY A 256 -5.82 -22.39 8.10
C GLY A 256 -7.13 -22.18 7.34
N SER A 257 -8.27 -22.16 8.05
CA SER A 257 -9.57 -21.83 7.45
C SER A 257 -9.71 -20.35 7.07
N ILE A 258 -9.05 -19.41 7.75
CA ILE A 258 -9.08 -17.97 7.35
C ILE A 258 -8.26 -17.74 6.09
N ILE A 259 -7.05 -18.33 6.01
CA ILE A 259 -6.20 -18.21 4.82
C ILE A 259 -6.83 -18.98 3.64
N ALA A 260 -7.41 -20.16 3.88
CA ALA A 260 -8.11 -20.94 2.84
C ALA A 260 -9.45 -20.32 2.41
N ALA A 261 -10.19 -19.67 3.32
CA ALA A 261 -11.41 -18.93 2.98
C ALA A 261 -11.14 -17.65 2.16
N LEU A 262 -9.89 -17.18 2.12
CA LEU A 262 -9.44 -16.14 1.18
C LEU A 262 -9.00 -16.73 -0.19
N THR A 263 -9.01 -18.06 -0.35
CA THR A 263 -8.58 -18.76 -1.58
C THR A 263 -9.68 -19.62 -2.22
N GLU A 264 -10.71 -20.01 -1.48
CA GLU A 264 -11.85 -20.77 -2.00
C GLU A 264 -13.16 -19.98 -1.83
N GLU A 265 -13.73 -19.53 -2.96
CA GLU A 265 -15.11 -19.08 -3.03
C GLU A 265 -16.05 -20.25 -2.70
N GLU A 266 -16.72 -20.22 -1.55
CA GLU A 266 -18.10 -20.73 -1.48
C GLU A 266 -18.96 -20.00 -0.43
N VAL A 267 -20.17 -19.69 -0.89
CA VAL A 267 -21.16 -18.80 -0.32
C VAL A 267 -21.79 -19.39 0.94
N VAL A 268 -21.49 -18.83 2.11
CA VAL A 268 -22.42 -18.83 3.24
C VAL A 268 -22.39 -17.47 3.95
N ASP A 269 -23.54 -16.81 3.85
CA ASP A 269 -23.98 -15.58 4.54
C ASP A 269 -23.50 -15.55 6.01
N HIS A 270 -23.01 -14.40 6.49
CA HIS A 270 -23.29 -13.77 7.80
C HIS A 270 -22.36 -12.55 8.01
N GLN A 271 -22.66 -11.43 7.36
CA GLN A 271 -22.53 -10.07 7.94
C GLN A 271 -23.19 -9.04 7.01
N ARG A 272 -24.34 -8.50 7.44
CA ARG A 272 -25.04 -7.43 6.72
C ARG A 272 -24.19 -6.16 6.70
N SER A 273 -23.76 -5.75 5.52
CA SER A 273 -23.12 -4.45 5.28
C SER A 273 -24.12 -3.30 5.30
N ALA A 274 -23.59 -2.09 5.50
CA ALA A 274 -24.35 -0.85 5.52
C ALA A 274 -24.86 -0.50 4.10
N PRO A 275 -26.12 -0.05 3.94
CA PRO A 275 -26.67 0.23 2.63
C PRO A 275 -26.08 1.50 2.01
N SER A 276 -25.97 1.49 0.70
CA SER A 276 -25.37 2.54 -0.11
C SER A 276 -26.37 3.04 -1.15
N ALA A 277 -26.36 4.34 -1.40
CA ALA A 277 -27.14 4.96 -2.47
C ALA A 277 -26.18 5.48 -3.54
N LYS A 278 -26.38 5.09 -4.79
CA LYS A 278 -25.75 5.70 -5.97
C LYS A 278 -26.77 6.55 -6.70
N LYS A 279 -26.53 7.86 -6.77
CA LYS A 279 -27.28 8.76 -7.66
C LYS A 279 -26.39 9.12 -8.86
N PHE A 280 -26.90 8.90 -10.08
CA PHE A 280 -26.25 9.23 -11.34
C PHE A 280 -26.91 10.48 -11.94
N GLN A 281 -26.13 11.52 -12.27
CA GLN A 281 -26.68 12.76 -12.89
C GLN A 281 -25.74 13.73 -13.63
N LEU A 282 -26.29 14.52 -14.60
CA LEU A 282 -25.70 15.70 -15.32
C LEU A 282 -26.63 16.92 -15.29
N LYS A 283 -26.18 18.20 -15.48
CA LYS A 283 -25.21 18.79 -16.44
C LYS A 283 -24.54 20.05 -15.84
N ARG A 284 -23.22 20.24 -16.02
CA ARG A 284 -22.40 21.43 -15.66
C ARG A 284 -22.82 22.18 -14.38
N PHE A 285 -22.17 21.88 -13.25
CA PHE A 285 -22.15 22.77 -12.10
C PHE A 285 -20.97 22.39 -11.18
N ASN A 286 -20.00 23.28 -10.99
CA ASN A 286 -18.82 23.00 -10.14
C ASN A 286 -19.03 23.33 -8.66
N SER A 287 -20.10 24.05 -8.30
CA SER A 287 -20.32 24.52 -6.92
C SER A 287 -21.07 23.51 -6.02
N SER A 288 -21.81 22.55 -6.60
CA SER A 288 -22.70 21.66 -5.82
C SER A 288 -21.98 20.49 -5.12
N GLN A 289 -20.77 20.09 -5.53
CA GLN A 289 -20.07 18.93 -4.93
C GLN A 289 -19.67 19.18 -3.47
N LYS A 290 -19.22 20.40 -3.16
CA LYS A 290 -18.85 20.79 -1.78
C LYS A 290 -20.06 20.87 -0.87
N GLU A 291 -21.18 21.36 -1.39
CA GLU A 291 -22.45 21.43 -0.67
C GLU A 291 -22.99 20.01 -0.41
N TYR A 292 -22.92 19.11 -1.39
CA TYR A 292 -23.28 17.70 -1.17
C TYR A 292 -22.37 17.03 -0.13
N ALA A 293 -21.04 17.24 -0.22
CA ALA A 293 -20.10 16.68 0.76
C ALA A 293 -20.38 17.17 2.18
N SER A 294 -20.91 18.38 2.35
CA SER A 294 -21.29 18.91 3.66
C SER A 294 -22.45 18.15 4.32
N LEU A 295 -23.29 17.47 3.53
CA LEU A 295 -24.43 16.69 4.04
C LEU A 295 -23.99 15.55 4.97
N VAL A 296 -22.78 14.99 4.77
CA VAL A 296 -22.21 13.97 5.66
C VAL A 296 -22.06 14.50 7.10
N ASN A 297 -21.76 15.79 7.26
CA ASN A 297 -21.63 16.42 8.58
C ASN A 297 -22.97 16.86 9.18
N LEU A 298 -24.01 17.01 8.34
CA LEU A 298 -25.32 17.52 8.74
C LEU A 298 -26.34 16.40 8.97
N ILE A 299 -26.10 15.21 8.43
CA ILE A 299 -27.04 14.09 8.41
C ILE A 299 -26.36 12.87 9.05
N PRO A 300 -26.50 12.67 10.37
CA PRO A 300 -25.74 11.66 11.12
C PRO A 300 -25.79 10.21 10.58
N PRO A 301 -26.91 9.74 9.97
CA PRO A 301 -26.94 8.42 9.36
C PRO A 301 -26.06 8.28 8.10
N MET A 302 -25.68 9.38 7.45
CA MET A 302 -24.81 9.40 6.27
C MET A 302 -23.35 9.28 6.72
N LYS A 303 -22.64 8.21 6.34
CA LYS A 303 -21.30 7.88 6.85
C LYS A 303 -20.18 8.31 5.92
N SER A 304 -20.41 8.29 4.61
CA SER A 304 -19.43 8.77 3.65
C SER A 304 -20.10 9.28 2.38
N PHE A 305 -19.36 10.11 1.66
CA PHE A 305 -19.72 10.60 0.34
C PHE A 305 -18.50 10.56 -0.58
N HIS A 306 -18.67 9.93 -1.74
CA HIS A 306 -17.72 9.91 -2.84
C HIS A 306 -18.41 10.40 -4.11
N TRP A 307 -17.65 10.99 -5.02
CA TRP A 307 -18.16 11.35 -6.33
C TRP A 307 -17.09 11.20 -7.39
N GLY A 308 -17.52 11.07 -8.64
CA GLY A 308 -16.64 11.00 -9.79
C GLY A 308 -17.37 11.37 -11.07
N THR A 309 -16.61 11.51 -12.15
CA THR A 309 -17.14 11.64 -13.51
C THR A 309 -16.97 10.34 -14.27
N ASP A 310 -17.80 10.13 -15.29
CA ASP A 310 -17.65 9.00 -16.20
C ASP A 310 -16.24 8.98 -16.82
N ALA A 311 -15.64 7.79 -16.80
CA ALA A 311 -14.35 7.45 -17.39
C ALA A 311 -14.46 6.16 -18.23
N GLY A 312 -15.67 5.68 -18.48
CA GLY A 312 -15.94 4.44 -19.20
C GLY A 312 -15.59 4.56 -20.68
N ILE A 313 -14.82 3.59 -21.19
CA ILE A 313 -14.43 3.50 -22.61
C ILE A 313 -15.53 2.81 -23.43
N GLU A 314 -16.39 2.04 -22.77
CA GLU A 314 -17.42 1.20 -23.40
C GLU A 314 -18.62 1.99 -23.97
N ASN A 315 -18.68 3.31 -23.74
CA ASN A 315 -19.73 4.22 -24.24
C ASN A 315 -21.17 3.75 -23.92
N LEU A 316 -21.35 3.07 -22.78
CA LEU A 316 -22.63 2.53 -22.30
C LEU A 316 -23.34 3.45 -21.29
N THR A 317 -22.89 4.69 -21.16
CA THR A 317 -23.32 5.55 -20.04
C THR A 317 -24.68 6.21 -20.24
N GLU A 318 -25.35 6.00 -21.38
CA GLU A 318 -26.68 6.56 -21.71
C GLU A 318 -26.82 8.08 -21.47
N GLY A 319 -25.69 8.81 -21.52
CA GLY A 319 -25.62 10.24 -21.27
C GLY A 319 -25.46 10.66 -19.80
N TYR A 320 -25.32 9.71 -18.87
CA TYR A 320 -24.86 9.96 -17.51
C TYR A 320 -23.32 10.13 -17.49
N THR A 321 -22.81 11.00 -16.62
CA THR A 321 -21.41 11.45 -16.60
C THR A 321 -20.92 11.83 -15.21
N HIS A 322 -21.77 11.82 -14.18
CA HIS A 322 -21.32 11.95 -12.79
C HIS A 322 -21.99 10.88 -11.94
N VAL A 323 -21.23 10.35 -10.99
CA VAL A 323 -21.67 9.41 -9.97
C VAL A 323 -21.50 10.06 -8.62
N PHE A 324 -22.55 10.00 -7.80
CA PHE A 324 -22.56 10.40 -6.41
C PHE A 324 -22.84 9.13 -5.60
N GLU A 325 -21.91 8.72 -4.76
CA GLU A 325 -22.00 7.52 -3.94
C GLU A 325 -22.00 7.92 -2.47
N SER A 326 -23.03 7.50 -1.75
CA SER A 326 -23.16 7.76 -0.32
C SER A 326 -23.37 6.45 0.44
N THR A 327 -22.71 6.30 1.58
CA THR A 327 -22.93 5.17 2.49
C THR A 327 -23.75 5.64 3.67
N PHE A 328 -24.67 4.79 4.13
CA PHE A 328 -25.54 5.06 5.26
C PHE A 328 -25.41 3.95 6.30
N GLU A 329 -25.63 4.29 7.57
CA GLU A 329 -25.60 3.31 8.67
C GLU A 329 -26.57 2.15 8.48
N SER A 330 -27.74 2.43 7.91
CA SER A 330 -28.84 1.49 7.76
C SER A 330 -29.81 1.97 6.67
N THR A 331 -30.76 1.11 6.28
CA THR A 331 -31.77 1.44 5.27
C THR A 331 -32.73 2.50 5.81
N GLN A 332 -32.97 2.49 7.13
CA GLN A 332 -33.65 3.57 7.82
C GLN A 332 -32.86 4.88 7.74
N GLY A 333 -31.53 4.84 7.80
CA GLY A 333 -30.66 6.00 7.61
C GLY A 333 -30.83 6.68 6.26
N ILE A 334 -31.12 5.91 5.20
CA ILE A 334 -31.46 6.46 3.87
C ILE A 334 -32.79 7.22 3.94
N ALA A 335 -33.82 6.67 4.60
CA ALA A 335 -35.10 7.33 4.76
C ALA A 335 -34.99 8.65 5.56
N GLU A 336 -34.20 8.63 6.63
CA GLU A 336 -33.89 9.83 7.43
C GLU A 336 -33.16 10.89 6.61
N TYR A 337 -32.17 10.49 5.81
CA TYR A 337 -31.49 11.36 4.85
C TYR A 337 -32.45 11.98 3.84
N VAL A 338 -33.31 11.17 3.21
CA VAL A 338 -34.28 11.65 2.20
C VAL A 338 -35.21 12.71 2.79
N ALA A 339 -35.65 12.52 4.04
CA ALA A 339 -36.54 13.44 4.74
C ALA A 339 -35.83 14.61 5.43
N HIS A 340 -34.49 14.62 5.48
CA HIS A 340 -33.75 15.63 6.25
C HIS A 340 -33.85 17.02 5.59
N PRO A 341 -34.13 18.11 6.36
CA PRO A 341 -34.26 19.47 5.80
C PRO A 341 -33.07 19.90 4.93
N ALA A 342 -31.84 19.61 5.36
CA ALA A 342 -30.63 19.94 4.59
C ALA A 342 -30.56 19.20 3.23
N HIS A 343 -31.02 17.94 3.16
CA HIS A 343 -31.09 17.21 1.90
C HIS A 343 -32.22 17.75 1.01
N ILE A 344 -33.36 18.13 1.59
CA ILE A 344 -34.48 18.74 0.84
C ILE A 344 -34.06 20.10 0.26
N GLU A 345 -33.40 20.95 1.05
CA GLU A 345 -32.87 22.24 0.62
C GLU A 345 -31.87 22.06 -0.52
N TYR A 346 -30.91 21.15 -0.36
CA TYR A 346 -29.95 20.82 -1.41
C TYR A 346 -30.64 20.25 -2.66
N SER A 347 -31.64 19.37 -2.49
CA SER A 347 -32.39 18.79 -3.61
C SER A 347 -33.15 19.86 -4.40
N ASN A 348 -33.72 20.86 -3.72
CA ASN A 348 -34.40 21.99 -4.37
C ASN A 348 -33.43 22.89 -5.12
N LEU A 349 -32.20 23.08 -4.60
CA LEU A 349 -31.14 23.80 -5.28
C LEU A 349 -30.65 23.04 -6.53
N LEU A 350 -30.55 21.72 -6.42
CA LEU A 350 -30.02 20.86 -7.48
C LEU A 350 -31.05 20.61 -8.59
N ALA A 351 -32.34 20.40 -8.26
CA ALA A 351 -33.40 20.00 -9.19
C ALA A 351 -33.48 20.79 -10.51
N PRO A 352 -33.31 22.13 -10.55
CA PRO A 352 -33.31 22.89 -11.80
C PRO A 352 -32.10 22.64 -12.70
N ALA A 353 -30.99 22.15 -12.16
CA ALA A 353 -29.74 21.88 -12.88
C ALA A 353 -29.66 20.44 -13.44
N LEU A 354 -30.72 19.67 -13.24
CA LEU A 354 -30.75 18.24 -13.46
C LEU A 354 -31.57 17.87 -14.71
N GLU A 355 -30.92 17.21 -15.68
CA GLU A 355 -31.60 16.78 -16.92
C GLU A 355 -32.25 15.39 -16.76
N LYS A 356 -31.56 14.44 -16.13
CA LYS A 356 -32.05 13.06 -15.87
C LYS A 356 -31.43 12.53 -14.59
N VAL A 357 -32.21 11.95 -13.66
CA VAL A 357 -31.72 11.27 -12.43
C VAL A 357 -31.86 9.77 -12.58
N LEU A 358 -30.85 9.00 -12.17
CA LEU A 358 -31.01 7.60 -11.79
C LEU A 358 -30.53 7.41 -10.35
N ALA A 359 -31.36 6.84 -9.49
CA ALA A 359 -31.00 6.50 -8.11
C ALA A 359 -31.04 4.98 -7.92
N MET A 360 -29.99 4.42 -7.34
CA MET A 360 -29.85 3.01 -7.03
C MET A 360 -29.48 2.86 -5.56
N ASP A 361 -30.44 2.45 -4.75
CA ASP A 361 -30.19 2.05 -3.37
C ASP A 361 -29.90 0.56 -3.34
N TYR A 362 -28.76 0.19 -2.79
CA TYR A 362 -28.30 -1.19 -2.76
C TYR A 362 -27.66 -1.52 -1.42
N GLN A 363 -27.78 -2.77 -1.01
CA GLN A 363 -26.98 -3.30 0.07
C GLN A 363 -25.70 -3.88 -0.55
N SER A 364 -24.55 -3.39 -0.12
CA SER A 364 -23.27 -3.80 -0.68
C SER A 364 -22.92 -5.20 -0.19
N ASN A 365 -23.33 -6.23 -0.91
CA ASN A 365 -22.90 -7.57 -0.57
C ASN A 365 -21.46 -7.73 -1.05
N THR A 366 -20.52 -7.69 -0.11
CA THR A 366 -19.13 -8.02 -0.40
C THR A 366 -19.03 -9.53 -0.57
N LEU A 367 -18.92 -9.98 -1.82
CA LEU A 367 -18.30 -11.26 -2.10
C LEU A 367 -16.80 -11.06 -1.80
N LEU A 368 -16.32 -11.66 -0.72
CA LEU A 368 -14.90 -11.76 -0.48
C LEU A 368 -14.35 -12.71 -1.54
N LEU A 369 -13.70 -12.14 -2.57
CA LEU A 369 -12.96 -12.85 -3.61
C LEU A 369 -11.52 -13.13 -3.18
#